data_AF-A0A660WJN5-F1
#
_entry.id   AF-A0A660WJN5-F1
#
_cell.length_a   1.000
_cell.length_b   1.000
_cell.length_c   1.000
_cell.angle_alpha   90.00
_cell.angle_beta   90.00
_cell.angle_gamma   90.00
#
_symmetry.space_group_name_H-M   'P 1'
#
loop_
_entity.id
_entity.type
_entity.pdbx_description
1 polymer ?
#
loop_
_entity_poly.entity_id
_entity_poly.type
_entity_poly.pdbx_seq_one_letter_code
_entity_poly.pdbx_strand_id
1 'polypeptide(L)' 'MEQFKIGILITGLVLIGMGSFFTFKPKLTYQKEGLSDFFAIIGIIFMILGVVLIFSPFIK' A
#
# COMPACT_ATOMS: atom_id res chain seq x y z
N MET A 1 6.83 2.00 -24.59
CA MET A 1 7.42 1.56 -23.30
C MET A 1 7.28 2.58 -22.17
N GLU A 2 7.29 3.89 -22.42
CA GLU A 2 7.17 4.91 -21.35
C GLU A 2 5.78 4.98 -20.71
N GLN A 3 4.69 4.85 -21.48
CA GLN A 3 3.33 4.85 -20.93
C GLN A 3 3.07 3.70 -19.95
N PHE A 4 3.73 2.55 -20.17
CA PHE A 4 3.65 1.40 -19.26
C PHE A 4 4.35 1.68 -17.92
N LYS A 5 5.48 2.38 -17.94
CA LYS A 5 6.20 2.79 -16.72
C LYS A 5 5.38 3.79 -15.89
N ILE A 6 4.70 4.72 -16.55
CA ILE A 6 3.80 5.67 -15.89
C ILE A 6 2.62 4.95 -15.24
N GLY A 7 2.03 3.96 -15.92
CA GLY A 7 0.96 3.14 -15.36
C GLY A 7 1.38 2.39 -14.09
N ILE A 8 2.59 1.82 -14.08
CA ILE A 8 3.16 1.14 -12.91
C ILE A 8 3.37 2.12 -11.74
N LEU A 9 3.93 3.28 -12.01
CA LEU A 9 4.17 4.32 -11.01
C LEU A 9 2.88 4.80 -10.35
N ILE A 10 1.84 5.08 -11.15
CA ILE A 10 0.53 5.51 -10.65
C ILE A 10 -0.09 4.40 -9.80
N THR A 11 -0.04 3.15 -10.27
CA THR A 11 -0.58 2.01 -9.52
C THR A 11 0.14 1.81 -8.19
N GLY A 12 1.47 1.94 -8.17
CA GLY A 12 2.27 1.88 -6.94
C GLY A 12 1.90 2.98 -5.94
N LEU A 13 1.71 4.21 -6.41
CA LEU A 13 1.27 5.33 -5.57
C LEU A 13 -0.13 5.11 -4.98
N VAL A 14 -1.07 4.58 -5.78
CA VAL A 14 -2.42 4.26 -5.31
C VAL A 14 -2.38 3.17 -4.23
N LEU A 15 -1.56 2.13 -4.41
CA LEU A 15 -1.39 1.05 -3.42
C LEU A 15 -0.80 1.56 -2.10
N ILE A 16 0.19 2.46 -2.15
CA ILE A 16 0.74 3.09 -0.94
C ILE A 16 -0.32 3.94 -0.24
N GLY A 17 -1.10 4.73 -1.01
CA GLY A 17 -2.18 5.55 -0.46
C GLY A 17 -3.25 4.70 0.24
N MET A 18 -3.70 3.62 -0.41
CA MET A 18 -4.64 2.66 0.19
C MET A 18 -4.05 1.98 1.42
N GLY A 19 -2.82 1.46 1.33
CA GLY A 19 -2.17 0.77 2.44
C GLY A 19 -1.97 1.67 3.67
N SER A 20 -1.63 2.95 3.44
CA SER A 20 -1.55 3.97 4.48
C SER A 20 -2.90 4.17 5.16
N PHE A 21 -3.98 4.34 4.38
CA PHE A 21 -5.32 4.52 4.92
C PHE A 21 -5.76 3.35 5.82
N PHE A 22 -5.52 2.12 5.38
CA PHE A 22 -5.82 0.92 6.17
C PHE A 22 -4.95 0.78 7.44
N THR A 23 -3.76 1.36 7.46
CA THR A 23 -2.86 1.34 8.63
C THR A 23 -3.17 2.45 9.64
N PHE A 24 -3.73 3.59 9.20
CA PHE A 24 -4.08 4.71 10.08
C PHE A 24 -5.44 4.55 10.77
N LYS A 25 -6.43 3.96 10.10
CA LYS A 25 -7.79 3.74 10.65
C LYS A 25 -7.87 2.87 11.94
N PRO A 26 -7.06 1.80 12.13
CA PRO A 26 -7.19 0.90 13.26
C PRO A 26 -6.90 1.54 14.63
N LYS A 27 -6.14 2.64 14.68
CA LYS A 27 -5.73 3.29 15.94
C LYS A 27 -6.75 4.24 16.57
N LEU A 28 -7.73 4.74 15.82
CA LEU A 28 -8.67 5.78 16.31
C LEU A 28 -10.02 5.24 16.76
N THR A 29 -10.34 3.99 16.39
CA THR A 29 -11.60 3.36 16.77
C THR A 29 -11.26 2.24 17.73
N TYR A 30 -11.91 2.19 18.89
CA TYR A 30 -11.80 1.10 19.87
C TYR A 30 -12.44 -0.18 19.27
N GLN A 31 -11.84 -0.71 18.20
CA GLN A 31 -12.21 -1.95 17.55
C GLN A 31 -11.51 -3.11 18.25
N LYS A 32 -12.16 -4.28 18.29
CA LYS A 32 -11.56 -5.52 18.80
C LYS A 32 -10.16 -5.69 18.21
N GLU A 33 -9.16 -5.80 19.09
CA GLU A 33 -7.73 -5.80 18.75
C GLU A 33 -7.42 -6.66 17.51
N GLY A 34 -7.97 -7.86 17.44
CA GLY A 34 -7.73 -8.77 16.30
C GLY A 34 -8.20 -8.29 14.92
N LEU A 35 -9.30 -7.54 14.81
CA LEU A 35 -9.75 -7.01 13.50
C LEU A 35 -8.92 -5.80 13.10
N SER A 36 -8.61 -4.94 14.07
CA SER A 36 -7.75 -3.76 13.91
C SER A 36 -6.37 -4.15 13.38
N ASP A 37 -5.76 -5.17 14.00
CA ASP A 37 -4.46 -5.70 13.61
C ASP A 37 -4.49 -6.35 12.23
N PHE A 38 -5.56 -7.09 11.89
CA PHE A 38 -5.73 -7.68 10.56
C PHE A 38 -5.75 -6.62 9.44
N PHE A 39 -6.49 -5.52 9.64
CA PHE A 39 -6.51 -4.40 8.69
C PHE A 39 -5.16 -3.69 8.59
N ALA A 40 -4.44 -3.53 9.71
CA ALA A 40 -3.11 -2.96 9.72
C ALA A 40 -2.11 -3.83 8.93
N ILE A 41 -2.14 -5.16 9.10
CA ILE A 41 -1.30 -6.10 8.36
C ILE A 41 -1.57 -6.02 6.85
N ILE A 42 -2.85 -6.00 6.45
CA ILE A 42 -3.23 -5.82 5.04
C ILE A 42 -2.72 -4.48 4.50
N GLY A 43 -2.84 -3.40 5.28
CA GLY A 43 -2.30 -2.09 4.93
C GLY A 43 -0.80 -2.10 4.68
N ILE A 44 -0.05 -2.79 5.53
CA ILE A 44 1.41 -2.96 5.41
C ILE A 44 1.76 -3.75 4.13
N ILE A 45 1.04 -4.83 3.83
CA ILE A 45 1.25 -5.62 2.61
C ILE A 45 1.04 -4.75 1.36
N PHE A 46 -0.02 -3.94 1.31
CA PHE A 46 -0.25 -3.01 0.19
C PHE A 46 0.83 -1.95 0.06
N MET A 47 1.35 -1.42 1.19
CA MET A 47 2.48 -0.49 1.15
C MET A 47 3.74 -1.14 0.60
N ILE A 48 4.08 -2.37 1.02
CA ILE A 48 5.26 -3.09 0.50
C ILE A 48 5.12 -3.33 -1.01
N LEU A 49 3.98 -3.82 -1.47
CA LEU A 49 3.73 -4.05 -2.89
C LEU A 49 3.79 -2.75 -3.70
N GLY A 50 3.23 -1.66 -3.18
CA GLY A 50 3.28 -0.35 -3.81
C GLY A 50 4.72 0.17 -3.94
N VAL A 51 5.53 0.02 -2.90
CA VAL A 51 6.96 0.37 -2.93
C VAL A 51 7.71 -0.47 -3.96
N VAL A 52 7.52 -1.79 -3.97
CA VAL A 52 8.14 -2.69 -4.95
C VAL A 52 7.75 -2.32 -6.39
N LEU A 53 6.48 -1.97 -6.63
CA LEU A 53 6.00 -1.52 -7.93
C LEU A 53 6.63 -0.20 -8.37
N ILE A 54 6.79 0.77 -7.46
CA ILE A 54 7.48 2.04 -7.76
C ILE A 54 8.94 1.81 -8.13
N PHE A 55 9.61 0.87 -7.45
CA PHE A 55 11.02 0.53 -7.73
C PHE A 55 11.20 -0.42 -8.92
N SER A 56 10.16 -1.15 -9.34
CA SER A 56 10.21 -2.09 -10.47
C SER A 56 10.76 -1.49 -11.77
N PRO A 57 10.38 -0.28 -12.23
CA PRO A 57 10.96 0.31 -13.44
C PRO A 57 12.43 0.73 -13.29
N PHE A 58 12.99 0.71 -12.07
CA PHE A 58 14.40 1.01 -11.77
C PHE A 58 15.25 -0.25 -11.61
N ILE A 59 14.63 -1.41 -11.39
CA ILE A 59 15.30 -2.71 -11.33
C ILE A 59 15.35 -3.26 -12.76
N LYS A 60 16.56 -3.38 -13.30
CA LYS A 60 16.85 -3.63 -14.71
C LYS A 60 16.44 -5.03 -15.17
#